data_AF-A0A8I6WTS1-F1
#
_entry.id   AF-A0A8I6WTS1-F1
#
_cell.length_a   1.000
_cell.length_b   1.000
_cell.length_c   1.000
_cell.angle_alpha   90.00
_cell.angle_beta   90.00
_cell.angle_gamma   90.00
#
_symmetry.space_group_name_H-M   'P 1'
#
loop_
_entity.id
_entity.type
_entity.pdbx_description
1 polymer ?
#
loop_
_entity_poly.entity_id
_entity_poly.type
_entity_poly.pdbx_seq_one_letter_code
_entity_poly.pdbx_strand_id
1 'polypeptide(L)'
;MSRPLYNLRRRLLPSRSHRLSTTSSTPATPVAVLWDLAASRPPSKLPLYDSAVRLHLAASSFGRLRFSAAFLHPCHRLPAPDPSADATNLCRVCGRRFRARDALLRHFDTIHTREHAKRLERIESSRGDRRVRLAASLSLKLSKYSKAARELTAGVNPGSPADELRRARVHAELSRYPSTALRERAQEVLDDGSVGCLMLVSGREELSPLLRLAREKGVRSVVVGGESGLARWADTGFTWAEVIAGKARKAAPSMSGKWRDRDVLKRLEWRYEGDEEEDVVFEEDGDGDGSEELAGSANGKPWWKLESDGEDSSPCT
;
A
#
# COMPACT_ATOMS: atom_id res chain seq x y z
N MET A 1 -22.63 -14.29 -65.80
CA MET A 1 -21.34 -15.02 -65.82
C MET A 1 -20.23 -13.99 -65.78
N SER A 2 -19.38 -14.00 -64.74
CA SER A 2 -17.99 -13.50 -64.72
C SER A 2 -17.48 -13.37 -63.28
N ARG A 3 -16.43 -14.13 -62.99
CA ARG A 3 -15.35 -13.83 -62.01
C ARG A 3 -14.17 -13.28 -62.86
N PRO A 4 -13.14 -12.56 -62.33
CA PRO A 4 -12.54 -12.81 -61.01
C PRO A 4 -11.99 -11.60 -60.20
N LEU A 5 -11.55 -12.02 -59.01
CA LEU A 5 -10.84 -11.41 -57.89
C LEU A 5 -9.58 -10.61 -58.25
N TYR A 6 -9.32 -9.50 -57.54
CA TYR A 6 -8.12 -9.35 -56.68
C TYR A 6 -8.19 -8.16 -55.69
N ASN A 7 -7.81 -8.46 -54.44
CA ASN A 7 -7.02 -7.70 -53.47
C ASN A 7 -7.29 -6.21 -53.17
N LEU A 8 -7.59 -5.91 -51.90
CA LEU A 8 -6.82 -4.95 -51.07
C LEU A 8 -7.20 -5.09 -49.58
N ARG A 9 -6.45 -5.92 -48.84
CA ARG A 9 -6.39 -5.90 -47.37
C ARG A 9 -5.66 -4.63 -46.93
N ARG A 10 -6.39 -3.62 -46.45
CA ARG A 10 -5.79 -2.48 -45.74
C ARG A 10 -5.43 -2.90 -44.32
N ARG A 11 -4.13 -3.07 -44.07
CA ARG A 11 -3.55 -3.18 -42.73
C ARG A 11 -3.71 -1.84 -42.00
N LEU A 12 -4.45 -1.82 -40.89
CA LEU A 12 -4.45 -0.71 -39.95
C LEU A 12 -3.25 -0.88 -39.01
N LEU A 13 -2.25 -0.01 -39.17
CA LEU A 13 -1.18 0.19 -38.18
C LEU A 13 -1.70 1.11 -37.06
N PRO A 14 -1.44 0.81 -35.77
CA PRO A 14 -1.77 1.73 -34.69
C PRO A 14 -0.82 2.95 -34.71
N SER A 15 -1.40 4.14 -34.82
CA SER A 15 -0.70 5.43 -34.70
C SER A 15 -0.16 5.61 -33.28
N ARG A 16 1.17 5.63 -33.15
CA ARG A 16 1.90 5.84 -31.90
C ARG A 16 1.88 7.34 -31.57
N SER A 17 0.86 7.78 -30.84
CA SER A 17 0.83 9.15 -30.29
C SER A 17 1.80 9.27 -29.11
N HIS A 18 2.96 9.87 -29.36
CA HIS A 18 3.89 10.29 -28.33
C HIS A 18 3.25 11.41 -27.49
N ARG A 19 2.83 11.07 -26.25
CA ARG A 19 2.49 12.09 -25.24
C ARG A 19 3.78 12.65 -24.68
N LEU A 20 4.03 13.92 -25.01
CA LEU A 20 5.02 14.76 -24.35
C LEU A 20 4.70 14.80 -22.85
N SER A 21 5.73 14.47 -22.07
CA SER A 21 5.71 14.28 -20.64
C SER A 21 5.90 15.62 -19.94
N THR A 22 4.90 16.07 -19.20
CA THR A 22 5.06 17.17 -18.25
C THR A 22 4.56 16.73 -16.88
N THR A 23 5.43 16.90 -15.88
CA THR A 23 5.38 16.49 -14.48
C THR A 23 5.72 15.02 -14.22
N SER A 24 6.88 14.81 -13.60
CA SER A 24 7.36 13.54 -13.07
C SER A 24 6.50 13.07 -11.89
N SER A 25 5.29 12.57 -12.15
CA SER A 25 4.58 11.78 -11.16
C SER A 25 5.10 10.34 -11.23
N THR A 26 6.02 9.99 -10.34
CA THR A 26 6.45 8.60 -10.15
C THR A 26 5.20 7.73 -9.97
N PRO A 27 5.05 6.61 -10.70
CA PRO A 27 3.84 5.79 -10.59
C PRO A 27 3.63 5.36 -9.14
N ALA A 28 2.45 5.69 -8.61
CA ALA A 28 2.09 5.32 -7.24
C ALA A 28 1.96 3.80 -7.15
N THR A 29 2.77 3.21 -6.27
CA THR A 29 2.76 1.77 -5.90
C THR A 29 1.33 1.33 -5.59
N PRO A 30 0.77 0.33 -6.29
CA PRO A 30 -0.58 -0.15 -5.99
C PRO A 30 -0.57 -0.92 -4.66
N VAL A 31 -1.50 -0.56 -3.76
CA VAL A 31 -1.60 -1.12 -2.41
C VAL A 31 -2.90 -1.91 -2.26
N ALA A 32 -2.82 -3.13 -1.72
CA ALA A 32 -3.99 -3.87 -1.23
C ALA A 32 -4.02 -3.91 0.30
N VAL A 33 -5.22 -3.86 0.87
CA VAL A 33 -5.45 -4.01 2.31
C VAL A 33 -6.32 -5.25 2.54
N LEU A 34 -5.84 -6.19 3.34
CA LEU A 34 -6.60 -7.37 3.76
C LEU A 34 -6.67 -7.40 5.28
N TRP A 35 -7.88 -7.45 5.82
CA TRP A 35 -8.10 -7.33 7.25
C TRP A 35 -8.84 -8.54 7.82
N ASP A 36 -8.18 -9.28 8.72
CA ASP A 36 -8.85 -10.24 9.58
C ASP A 36 -9.46 -9.50 10.78
N LEU A 37 -10.76 -9.21 10.70
CA LEU A 37 -11.46 -8.43 11.71
C LEU A 37 -11.54 -9.18 13.04
N ALA A 38 -11.58 -10.51 13.00
CA ALA A 38 -11.65 -11.34 14.20
C ALA A 38 -10.32 -11.37 14.95
N ALA A 39 -9.20 -11.45 14.21
CA ALA A 39 -7.85 -11.57 14.76
C ALA A 39 -7.21 -10.23 15.16
N SER A 40 -7.54 -9.13 14.47
CA SER A 40 -6.92 -7.82 14.74
C SER A 40 -8.01 -6.76 14.89
N ARG A 41 -8.50 -6.64 16.13
CA ARG A 41 -9.57 -5.69 16.47
C ARG A 41 -9.00 -4.30 16.74
N PRO A 42 -9.66 -3.25 16.27
CA PRO A 42 -9.31 -1.90 16.67
C PRO A 42 -9.67 -1.71 18.16
N PRO A 43 -9.03 -0.76 18.87
CA PRO A 43 -9.36 -0.45 20.25
C PRO A 43 -10.85 -0.13 20.42
N SER A 44 -11.49 -0.65 21.49
CA SER A 44 -12.93 -0.52 21.75
C SER A 44 -13.44 0.93 21.79
N LYS A 45 -12.56 1.88 22.09
CA LYS A 45 -12.87 3.32 22.18
C LYS A 45 -13.05 4.00 20.81
N LEU A 46 -12.69 3.35 19.70
CA LEU A 46 -12.79 3.92 18.36
C LEU A 46 -13.82 3.16 17.52
N PRO A 47 -14.81 3.83 16.91
CA PRO A 47 -15.77 3.17 16.02
C PRO A 47 -15.08 2.40 14.87
N LEU A 48 -15.69 1.31 14.41
CA LEU A 48 -15.12 0.47 13.36
C LEU A 48 -14.92 1.25 12.05
N TYR A 49 -15.90 2.08 11.68
CA TYR A 49 -15.78 3.00 10.54
C TYR A 49 -14.55 3.91 10.64
N ASP A 50 -14.35 4.56 11.79
CA ASP A 50 -13.22 5.49 11.99
C ASP A 50 -11.87 4.74 11.96
N SER A 51 -11.85 3.50 12.45
CA SER A 51 -10.67 2.61 12.39
C SER A 51 -10.32 2.24 10.95
N ALA A 52 -11.32 1.83 10.16
CA ALA A 52 -11.16 1.50 8.74
C ALA A 52 -10.65 2.70 7.93
N VAL A 53 -11.20 3.90 8.17
CA VAL A 53 -10.75 5.13 7.50
C VAL A 53 -9.30 5.45 7.83
N ARG A 54 -8.88 5.32 9.10
CA ARG A 54 -7.47 5.56 9.49
C ARG A 54 -6.51 4.56 8.85
N LEU A 55 -6.93 3.31 8.76
CA LEU A 55 -6.18 2.25 8.09
C LEU A 55 -6.02 2.57 6.60
N HIS A 56 -7.09 2.97 5.90
CA HIS A 56 -7.02 3.42 4.51
C HIS A 56 -6.11 4.62 4.31
N LEU A 57 -6.13 5.59 5.23
CA LEU A 57 -5.22 6.75 5.18
C LEU A 57 -3.75 6.33 5.36
N ALA A 58 -3.48 5.33 6.21
CA ALA A 58 -2.15 4.75 6.33
C ALA A 58 -1.77 4.00 5.05
N ALA A 59 -2.62 3.12 4.52
CA ALA A 59 -2.37 2.40 3.28
C ALA A 59 -2.11 3.34 2.09
N SER A 60 -2.91 4.41 1.98
CA SER A 60 -2.80 5.42 0.92
C SER A 60 -1.49 6.22 0.98
N SER A 61 -0.79 6.21 2.12
CA SER A 61 0.53 6.85 2.25
C SER A 61 1.68 5.96 1.78
N PHE A 62 1.47 4.64 1.65
CA PHE A 62 2.41 3.73 0.99
C PHE A 62 2.24 3.70 -0.53
N GLY A 63 1.11 4.18 -1.05
CA GLY A 63 0.82 4.18 -2.47
C GLY A 63 -0.68 4.30 -2.77
N ARG A 64 -1.08 4.03 -4.02
CA ARG A 64 -2.49 4.11 -4.43
C ARG A 64 -3.23 2.86 -3.98
N LEU A 65 -4.18 3.02 -3.06
CA LEU A 65 -5.08 1.94 -2.62
C LEU A 65 -5.90 1.43 -3.82
N ARG A 66 -5.66 0.17 -4.23
CA ARG A 66 -6.37 -0.51 -5.32
C ARG A 66 -7.54 -1.34 -4.81
N PHE A 67 -7.31 -2.05 -3.71
CA PHE A 67 -8.27 -3.00 -3.16
C PHE A 67 -8.22 -2.97 -1.63
N SER A 68 -9.38 -3.10 -1.00
CA SER A 68 -9.47 -3.27 0.45
C SER A 68 -10.61 -4.22 0.79
N ALA A 69 -10.29 -5.28 1.52
CA ALA A 69 -11.26 -6.23 2.04
C ALA A 69 -11.04 -6.51 3.52
N ALA A 70 -12.15 -6.78 4.21
CA ALA A 70 -12.17 -7.25 5.57
C ALA A 70 -12.97 -8.54 5.64
N PHE A 71 -12.40 -9.54 6.28
CA PHE A 71 -12.94 -10.88 6.42
C PHE A 71 -13.52 -11.03 7.81
N LEU A 72 -14.77 -11.48 7.86
CA LEU A 72 -15.49 -11.65 9.12
C LEU A 72 -16.34 -12.91 9.10
N HIS A 73 -16.45 -13.52 10.28
CA HIS A 73 -17.38 -14.63 10.48
C HIS A 73 -18.83 -14.11 10.44
N PRO A 74 -19.82 -14.86 9.88
CA PRO A 74 -21.23 -14.44 9.88
C PRO A 74 -21.79 -14.14 11.27
N CYS A 75 -21.30 -14.84 12.30
CA CYS A 75 -21.68 -14.61 13.70
C CYS A 75 -20.82 -13.55 14.41
N HIS A 76 -19.94 -12.84 13.70
CA HIS A 76 -19.06 -11.85 14.30
C HIS A 76 -19.88 -10.65 14.81
N ARG A 77 -20.04 -10.56 16.13
CA ARG A 77 -20.57 -9.38 16.81
C ARG A 77 -19.40 -8.55 17.32
N LEU A 78 -19.40 -7.26 17.01
CA LEU A 78 -18.51 -6.33 17.70
C LEU A 78 -18.88 -6.33 19.19
N PRO A 79 -17.90 -6.20 20.10
CA PRO A 79 -18.20 -5.97 21.50
C PRO A 79 -19.14 -4.77 21.61
N ALA A 80 -20.16 -4.87 22.47
CA ALA A 80 -20.97 -3.71 22.81
C ALA A 80 -20.02 -2.58 23.27
N PRO A 81 -20.23 -1.34 22.83
CA PRO A 81 -19.42 -0.22 23.33
C PRO A 81 -19.50 -0.20 24.85
N ASP A 82 -18.35 -0.06 25.53
CA ASP A 82 -18.29 -0.04 27.00
C ASP A 82 -19.30 0.99 27.54
N PRO A 83 -20.24 0.60 28.42
CA PRO A 83 -21.25 1.52 28.95
C PRO A 83 -20.64 2.61 29.87
N SER A 84 -19.38 2.45 30.29
CA SER A 84 -18.62 3.41 31.09
C SER A 84 -17.90 4.48 30.25
N ALA A 85 -17.82 4.31 28.93
CA ALA A 85 -17.41 5.40 28.06
C ALA A 85 -18.59 6.35 27.95
N ASP A 86 -18.54 7.46 28.69
CA ASP A 86 -19.49 8.57 28.66
C ASP A 86 -19.81 8.95 27.20
N ALA A 87 -20.82 8.30 26.61
CA ALA A 87 -21.13 8.33 25.18
C ALA A 87 -21.86 9.64 24.85
N THR A 88 -21.18 10.74 25.11
CA THR A 88 -21.64 12.08 24.82
C THR A 88 -21.66 12.25 23.30
N ASN A 89 -22.86 12.35 22.76
CA ASN A 89 -23.11 12.57 21.34
C ASN A 89 -22.63 13.98 20.97
N LEU A 90 -21.61 14.10 20.12
CA LEU A 90 -21.02 15.38 19.72
C LEU A 90 -21.62 15.87 18.39
N CYS A 91 -22.02 17.14 18.34
CA CYS A 91 -22.31 17.82 17.09
C CYS A 91 -21.01 18.12 16.33
N ARG A 92 -20.78 17.44 15.21
CA ARG A 92 -19.56 17.62 14.40
C ARG A 92 -19.50 18.93 13.63
N VAL A 93 -20.56 19.75 13.64
CA VAL A 93 -20.57 21.10 13.07
C VAL A 93 -20.10 22.15 14.09
N CYS A 94 -20.63 22.14 15.32
CA CYS A 94 -20.34 23.16 16.34
C CYS A 94 -19.55 22.68 17.56
N GLY A 95 -19.35 21.37 17.72
CA GLY A 95 -18.59 20.78 18.83
C GLY A 95 -19.37 20.61 20.13
N ARG A 96 -20.66 20.99 20.19
CA ARG A 96 -21.48 20.80 21.41
C ARG A 96 -21.70 19.32 21.69
N ARG A 97 -21.66 18.95 22.97
CA ARG A 97 -21.89 17.58 23.46
C ARG A 97 -23.32 17.45 23.99
N PHE A 98 -23.93 16.31 23.72
CA PHE A 98 -25.31 15.98 24.10
C PHE A 98 -25.32 14.63 24.82
N ARG A 99 -26.08 14.54 25.91
CA ARG A 99 -26.23 13.29 26.66
C ARG A 99 -27.04 12.25 25.86
N ALA A 100 -28.11 12.69 25.19
CA ALA A 100 -28.95 11.84 24.36
C ALA A 100 -28.76 12.14 22.87
N ARG A 101 -28.83 11.09 22.04
CA ARG A 101 -28.75 11.19 20.57
C ARG A 101 -29.88 12.06 20.00
N ASP A 102 -31.10 11.91 20.48
CA ASP A 102 -32.24 12.68 19.99
C ASP A 102 -32.08 14.19 20.27
N ALA A 103 -31.42 14.54 21.38
CA ALA A 103 -31.09 15.93 21.68
C ALA A 103 -30.08 16.50 20.66
N LEU A 104 -29.10 15.69 20.23
CA LEU A 104 -28.19 16.06 19.15
C LEU A 104 -28.94 16.22 17.81
N LEU A 105 -29.85 15.30 17.48
CA LEU A 105 -30.62 15.37 16.24
C LEU A 105 -31.49 16.63 16.20
N ARG A 106 -32.21 16.94 17.28
CA ARG A 106 -32.99 18.19 17.39
C ARG A 106 -32.11 19.42 17.29
N HIS A 107 -30.94 19.43 17.93
CA HIS A 107 -29.99 20.54 17.80
C HIS A 107 -29.50 20.73 16.36
N PHE A 108 -29.16 19.62 15.69
CA PHE A 108 -28.69 19.66 14.31
C PHE A 108 -29.76 20.19 13.36
N ASP A 109 -31.01 19.74 13.55
CA ASP A 109 -32.14 20.13 12.72
C ASP A 109 -32.70 21.53 13.03
N THR A 110 -32.50 22.05 14.24
CA THR A 110 -32.95 23.41 14.56
C THR A 110 -31.94 24.47 14.14
N ILE A 111 -30.65 24.16 14.24
CA ILE A 111 -29.57 25.13 14.01
C ILE A 111 -28.91 24.94 12.65
N HIS A 112 -28.40 23.75 12.37
CA HIS A 112 -27.46 23.55 11.27
C HIS A 112 -28.11 23.33 9.91
N THR A 113 -29.24 22.63 9.85
CA THR A 113 -30.06 22.51 8.63
C THR A 113 -30.55 23.89 8.18
N ARG A 114 -31.08 24.72 9.10
CA ARG A 114 -31.54 26.08 8.81
C ARG A 114 -30.40 26.99 8.35
N GLU A 115 -29.25 26.96 9.03
CA GLU A 115 -28.07 27.72 8.59
C GLU A 115 -27.56 27.26 7.22
N HIS A 116 -27.60 25.97 6.94
CA HIS A 116 -27.18 25.42 5.66
C HIS A 116 -28.12 25.86 4.53
N ALA A 117 -29.44 25.78 4.74
CA ALA A 117 -30.44 26.26 3.78
C ALA A 117 -30.20 27.74 3.42
N LYS A 118 -30.02 28.61 4.42
CA LYS A 118 -29.69 30.03 4.20
C LYS A 118 -28.43 30.24 3.37
N ARG A 119 -27.40 29.40 3.56
CA ARG A 119 -26.16 29.47 2.78
C ARG A 119 -26.38 29.07 1.32
N LEU A 120 -27.18 28.03 1.07
CA LEU A 120 -27.53 27.59 -0.28
C LEU A 120 -28.37 28.64 -1.02
N GLU A 121 -29.42 29.15 -0.39
CA GLU A 121 -30.28 30.21 -0.97
C GLU A 121 -29.46 31.46 -1.34
N ARG A 122 -28.48 31.84 -0.51
CA ARG A 122 -27.58 32.97 -0.81
C ARG A 122 -26.69 32.72 -2.02
N ILE A 123 -26.26 31.47 -2.23
CA ILE A 123 -25.48 31.07 -3.40
C ILE A 123 -26.37 31.04 -4.64
N GLU A 124 -27.58 30.49 -4.54
CA GLU A 124 -28.53 30.35 -5.64
C GLU A 124 -29.08 31.70 -6.13
N SER A 125 -29.33 32.64 -5.21
CA SER A 125 -29.74 34.01 -5.54
C SER A 125 -28.62 34.86 -6.14
N SER A 126 -27.35 34.47 -5.95
CA SER A 126 -26.20 35.16 -6.54
C SER A 126 -25.97 34.71 -7.98
N ARG A 127 -25.54 35.63 -8.87
CA ARG A 127 -25.25 35.33 -10.28
C ARG A 127 -23.80 35.67 -10.66
N GLY A 128 -23.30 35.04 -11.72
CA GLY A 128 -21.99 35.32 -12.32
C GLY A 128 -20.81 35.08 -11.36
N ASP A 129 -19.75 35.89 -11.51
CA ASP A 129 -18.52 35.79 -10.73
C ASP A 129 -18.74 35.90 -9.21
N ARG A 130 -19.72 36.73 -8.79
CA ARG A 130 -20.12 36.85 -7.39
C ARG A 130 -20.58 35.51 -6.79
N ARG A 131 -21.30 34.69 -7.57
CA ARG A 131 -21.71 33.34 -7.16
C ARG A 131 -20.50 32.44 -6.95
N VAL A 132 -19.54 32.48 -7.88
CA VAL A 132 -18.32 31.64 -7.82
C VAL A 132 -17.51 31.98 -6.58
N ARG A 133 -17.24 33.26 -6.34
CA ARG A 133 -16.49 33.71 -5.14
C ARG A 133 -17.21 33.37 -3.84
N LEU A 134 -18.53 33.55 -3.79
CA LEU A 134 -19.33 33.21 -2.59
C LEU A 134 -19.33 31.69 -2.33
N ALA A 135 -19.56 30.88 -3.36
CA ALA A 135 -19.51 29.42 -3.25
C ALA A 135 -18.13 28.93 -2.80
N ALA A 136 -17.05 29.49 -3.36
CA ALA A 136 -15.68 29.20 -2.94
C ALA A 136 -15.46 29.52 -1.45
N SER A 137 -15.90 30.71 -0.99
CA SER A 137 -15.78 31.14 0.41
C SER A 137 -16.56 30.27 1.40
N LEU A 138 -17.69 29.69 0.98
CA LEU A 138 -18.57 28.86 1.82
C LEU A 138 -18.30 27.37 1.68
N SER A 139 -17.45 26.95 0.74
CA SER A 139 -17.17 25.55 0.39
C SER A 139 -16.87 24.67 1.61
N LEU A 140 -15.99 25.13 2.50
CA LEU A 140 -15.62 24.41 3.72
C LEU A 140 -16.78 24.28 4.72
N LYS A 141 -17.65 25.28 4.81
CA LYS A 141 -18.82 25.24 5.71
C LYS A 141 -19.88 24.28 5.19
N LEU A 142 -20.10 24.28 3.87
CA LEU A 142 -20.99 23.33 3.20
C LEU A 142 -20.48 21.90 3.37
N SER A 143 -19.20 21.65 3.09
CA SER A 143 -18.63 20.30 3.23
C SER A 143 -18.65 19.80 4.68
N LYS A 144 -18.39 20.67 5.67
CA LYS A 144 -18.50 20.33 7.10
C LYS A 144 -19.92 19.91 7.47
N TYR A 145 -20.94 20.65 7.00
CA TYR A 145 -22.33 20.29 7.21
C TYR A 145 -22.68 18.96 6.52
N SER A 146 -22.40 18.82 5.22
CA SER A 146 -22.75 17.61 4.45
C SER A 146 -22.12 16.36 5.06
N LYS A 147 -20.88 16.45 5.55
CA LYS A 147 -20.21 15.36 6.26
C LYS A 147 -20.94 15.01 7.56
N ALA A 148 -21.25 16.00 8.39
CA ALA A 148 -21.94 15.79 9.66
C ALA A 148 -23.37 15.26 9.47
N ALA A 149 -24.12 15.79 8.50
CA ALA A 149 -25.47 15.33 8.15
C ALA A 149 -25.46 13.85 7.78
N ARG A 150 -24.55 13.44 6.88
CA ARG A 150 -24.39 12.05 6.45
C ARG A 150 -24.14 11.10 7.63
N GLU A 151 -23.32 11.52 8.59
CA GLU A 151 -23.00 10.72 9.78
C GLU A 151 -24.19 10.59 10.74
N LEU A 152 -25.00 11.65 10.89
CA LEU A 152 -26.22 11.60 11.69
C LEU A 152 -27.30 10.71 11.06
N THR A 153 -27.52 10.85 9.74
CA THR A 153 -28.45 10.02 8.98
C THR A 153 -28.03 8.54 9.00
N ALA A 154 -26.73 8.26 8.95
CA ALA A 154 -26.23 6.89 8.96
C ALA A 154 -26.36 6.15 10.30
N GLY A 155 -26.75 6.82 11.39
CA GLY A 155 -26.68 6.23 12.73
C GLY A 155 -27.98 5.65 13.28
N VAL A 156 -28.93 5.21 12.45
CA VAL A 156 -30.16 4.58 12.97
C VAL A 156 -29.99 3.12 13.35
N ASN A 157 -28.93 2.44 12.91
CA ASN A 157 -28.56 1.13 13.46
C ASN A 157 -27.03 1.04 13.47
N PRO A 158 -26.38 0.43 14.48
CA PRO A 158 -25.14 -0.25 14.15
C PRO A 158 -25.57 -1.30 13.12
N GLY A 159 -25.40 -0.97 11.84
CA GLY A 159 -25.53 -1.97 10.79
C GLY A 159 -24.61 -3.13 11.14
N SER A 160 -24.78 -4.25 10.45
CA SER A 160 -23.81 -5.34 10.58
C SER A 160 -22.38 -4.75 10.48
N PRO A 161 -21.36 -5.29 11.16
CA PRO A 161 -19.99 -4.82 10.99
C PRO A 161 -19.60 -4.70 9.51
N ALA A 162 -20.19 -5.54 8.65
CA ALA A 162 -20.11 -5.45 7.21
C ALA A 162 -20.59 -4.10 6.62
N ASP A 163 -21.70 -3.54 7.10
CA ASP A 163 -22.23 -2.26 6.63
C ASP A 163 -21.34 -1.09 7.05
N GLU A 164 -20.77 -1.13 8.26
CA GLU A 164 -19.81 -0.12 8.69
C GLU A 164 -18.55 -0.11 7.81
N LEU A 165 -18.05 -1.30 7.48
CA LEU A 165 -16.92 -1.50 6.59
C LEU A 165 -17.24 -1.04 5.17
N ARG A 166 -18.41 -1.39 4.62
CA ARG A 166 -18.87 -0.91 3.32
C ARG A 166 -18.95 0.61 3.25
N ARG A 167 -19.45 1.27 4.31
CA ARG A 167 -19.44 2.75 4.41
C ARG A 167 -18.03 3.32 4.35
N ALA A 168 -17.03 2.61 4.89
CA ALA A 168 -15.63 2.95 4.81
C ALA A 168 -14.95 2.55 3.48
N ARG A 169 -15.70 2.05 2.49
CA ARG A 169 -15.19 1.51 1.21
C ARG A 169 -14.29 0.28 1.39
N VAL A 170 -14.51 -0.50 2.45
CA VAL A 170 -13.90 -1.81 2.63
C VAL A 170 -14.90 -2.87 2.16
N HIS A 171 -14.48 -3.77 1.28
CA HIS A 171 -15.30 -4.91 0.90
C HIS A 171 -15.41 -5.87 2.09
N ALA A 172 -16.64 -6.08 2.58
CA ALA A 172 -16.90 -6.97 3.70
C ALA A 172 -17.18 -8.37 3.15
N GLU A 173 -16.26 -9.30 3.42
CA GLU A 173 -16.36 -10.69 3.00
C GLU A 173 -16.75 -11.57 4.18
N LEU A 174 -17.90 -12.24 4.04
CA LEU A 174 -18.46 -13.11 5.06
C LEU A 174 -18.02 -14.55 4.78
N SER A 175 -17.23 -15.14 5.68
CA SER A 175 -16.76 -16.52 5.55
C SER A 175 -16.82 -17.25 6.89
N ARG A 176 -17.15 -18.55 6.86
CA ARG A 176 -17.05 -19.41 8.05
C ARG A 176 -15.60 -19.58 8.51
N TYR A 177 -14.64 -19.38 7.61
CA TYR A 177 -13.22 -19.48 7.88
C TYR A 177 -12.51 -18.20 7.39
N PRO A 178 -12.64 -17.07 8.10
CA PRO A 178 -12.14 -15.77 7.65
C PRO A 178 -10.65 -15.77 7.32
N SER A 179 -9.83 -16.47 8.12
CA SER A 179 -8.38 -16.50 7.92
C SER A 179 -7.98 -17.32 6.69
N THR A 180 -8.71 -18.39 6.36
CA THR A 180 -8.52 -19.16 5.13
C THR A 180 -8.91 -18.34 3.90
N ALA A 181 -10.10 -17.73 3.93
CA ALA A 181 -10.56 -16.86 2.85
C ALA A 181 -9.62 -15.66 2.63
N LEU A 182 -9.11 -15.07 3.71
CA LEU A 182 -8.10 -14.02 3.62
C LEU A 182 -6.84 -14.52 2.92
N ARG A 183 -6.37 -15.73 3.26
CA ARG A 183 -5.15 -16.31 2.69
C ARG A 183 -5.33 -16.59 1.19
N GLU A 184 -6.44 -17.21 0.80
CA GLU A 184 -6.78 -17.47 -0.60
C GLU A 184 -6.83 -16.17 -1.39
N ARG A 185 -7.57 -15.17 -0.89
CA ARG A 185 -7.66 -13.86 -1.52
C ARG A 185 -6.31 -13.15 -1.62
N ALA A 186 -5.46 -13.30 -0.61
CA ALA A 186 -4.12 -12.74 -0.65
C ALA A 186 -3.23 -13.42 -1.68
N GLN A 187 -3.34 -14.74 -1.85
CA GLN A 187 -2.62 -15.47 -2.89
C GLN A 187 -3.06 -15.01 -4.28
N GLU A 188 -4.36 -14.90 -4.54
CA GLU A 188 -4.89 -14.33 -5.80
C GLU A 188 -4.30 -12.95 -6.09
N VAL A 189 -4.32 -12.04 -5.11
CA VAL A 189 -3.77 -10.68 -5.26
C VAL A 189 -2.28 -10.69 -5.58
N LEU A 190 -1.54 -11.64 -5.00
CA LEU A 190 -0.11 -11.82 -5.26
C LEU A 190 0.15 -12.51 -6.62
N ASP A 191 -0.68 -13.46 -7.03
CA ASP A 191 -0.60 -14.16 -8.33
C ASP A 191 -0.92 -13.21 -9.49
N ASP A 192 -1.92 -12.35 -9.33
CA ASP A 192 -2.31 -11.34 -10.32
C ASP A 192 -1.21 -10.30 -10.60
N GLY A 193 -0.22 -10.16 -9.71
CA GLY A 193 0.85 -9.16 -9.81
C GLY A 193 0.33 -7.70 -9.80
N SER A 194 -0.93 -7.49 -9.39
CA SER A 194 -1.62 -6.21 -9.50
C SER A 194 -1.26 -5.20 -8.40
N VAL A 195 -0.48 -5.64 -7.40
CA VAL A 195 -0.07 -4.86 -6.23
C VAL A 195 1.45 -4.87 -6.05
N GLY A 196 2.01 -3.74 -5.66
CA GLY A 196 3.41 -3.61 -5.26
C GLY A 196 3.58 -3.58 -3.73
N CYS A 197 2.48 -3.45 -2.99
CA CYS A 197 2.46 -3.44 -1.54
C CYS A 197 1.18 -4.13 -1.00
N LEU A 198 1.34 -5.08 -0.10
CA LEU A 198 0.28 -5.77 0.62
C LEU A 198 0.28 -5.31 2.09
N MET A 199 -0.82 -4.71 2.53
CA MET A 199 -1.05 -4.38 3.93
C MET A 199 -1.97 -5.43 4.56
N LEU A 200 -1.44 -6.20 5.49
CA LEU A 200 -2.13 -7.26 6.19
C LEU A 200 -2.47 -6.83 7.62
N VAL A 201 -3.76 -6.82 7.96
CA VAL A 201 -4.23 -6.43 9.29
C VAL A 201 -4.70 -7.70 10.00
N SER A 202 -3.77 -8.34 10.71
CA SER A 202 -4.01 -9.60 11.43
C SER A 202 -3.02 -9.77 12.59
N GLY A 203 -3.47 -10.42 13.67
CA GLY A 203 -2.63 -10.83 14.80
C GLY A 203 -2.09 -12.25 14.68
N ARG A 204 -2.41 -12.98 13.61
CA ARG A 204 -2.18 -14.43 13.49
C ARG A 204 -0.89 -14.77 12.76
N GLU A 205 0.00 -15.53 13.40
CA GLU A 205 1.30 -15.94 12.82
C GLU A 205 1.20 -16.96 11.68
N GLU A 206 0.09 -17.68 11.57
CA GLU A 206 -0.21 -18.63 10.47
C GLU A 206 -0.19 -17.98 9.07
N LEU A 207 -0.23 -16.64 9.01
CA LEU A 207 -0.11 -15.86 7.79
C LEU A 207 1.35 -15.57 7.42
N SER A 208 2.34 -16.01 8.19
CA SER A 208 3.76 -15.82 7.87
C SER A 208 4.20 -16.41 6.51
N PRO A 209 3.69 -17.56 6.03
CA PRO A 209 4.04 -18.06 4.70
C PRO A 209 3.58 -17.12 3.58
N LEU A 210 2.48 -16.38 3.79
CA LEU A 210 1.97 -15.39 2.85
C LEU A 210 2.96 -14.22 2.68
N LEU A 211 3.60 -13.79 3.77
CA LEU A 211 4.58 -12.70 3.74
C LEU A 211 5.88 -13.11 3.05
N ARG A 212 6.29 -14.38 3.21
CA ARG A 212 7.41 -14.96 2.44
C ARG A 212 7.09 -14.99 0.95
N LEU A 213 5.90 -15.47 0.58
CA LEU A 213 5.43 -15.48 -0.80
C LEU A 213 5.38 -14.06 -1.41
N ALA A 214 4.90 -13.07 -0.64
CA ALA A 214 4.91 -11.67 -1.08
C ALA A 214 6.33 -11.18 -1.38
N ARG A 215 7.29 -11.48 -0.49
CA ARG A 215 8.71 -11.12 -0.69
C ARG A 215 9.32 -11.80 -1.92
N GLU A 216 9.05 -13.08 -2.14
CA GLU A 216 9.52 -13.81 -3.33
C GLU A 216 9.01 -13.17 -4.63
N LYS A 217 7.77 -12.68 -4.60
CA LYS A 217 7.14 -11.95 -5.71
C LYS A 217 7.51 -10.47 -5.79
N GLY A 218 8.42 -9.99 -4.95
CA GLY A 218 8.84 -8.59 -4.91
C GLY A 218 7.78 -7.61 -4.39
N VAL A 219 6.72 -8.10 -3.74
CA VAL A 219 5.66 -7.29 -3.14
C VAL A 219 6.07 -6.89 -1.73
N ARG A 220 5.99 -5.60 -1.43
CA ARG A 220 6.27 -5.08 -0.08
C ARG A 220 5.17 -5.42 0.89
N SER A 221 5.51 -5.68 2.14
CA SER A 221 4.58 -6.14 3.15
C SER A 221 4.51 -5.19 4.35
N VAL A 222 3.29 -4.80 4.72
CA VAL A 222 3.01 -4.01 5.92
C VAL A 222 2.07 -4.80 6.82
N VAL A 223 2.42 -5.03 8.07
CA VAL A 223 1.53 -5.72 9.04
C VAL A 223 0.95 -4.72 10.03
N VAL A 224 -0.35 -4.85 10.34
CA VAL A 224 -1.04 -4.07 11.37
C VAL A 224 -1.72 -4.98 12.39
N GLY A 225 -1.32 -4.86 13.65
CA GLY A 225 -1.84 -5.67 14.76
C GLY A 225 -0.79 -5.79 15.86
N GLY A 226 -1.18 -5.53 17.10
CA GLY A 226 -0.25 -5.47 18.23
C GLY A 226 0.16 -6.86 18.69
N GLU A 227 1.48 -7.07 18.83
CA GLU A 227 2.16 -8.24 19.41
C GLU A 227 2.36 -9.45 18.49
N SER A 228 2.01 -9.37 17.21
CA SER A 228 2.19 -10.52 16.32
C SER A 228 3.67 -10.71 15.96
N GLY A 229 4.22 -11.89 16.24
CA GLY A 229 5.47 -12.34 15.62
C GLY A 229 5.36 -12.43 14.10
N LEU A 230 4.17 -12.20 13.52
CA LEU A 230 3.96 -11.99 12.09
C LEU A 230 4.75 -10.78 11.56
N ALA A 231 4.89 -9.70 12.34
CA ALA A 231 5.62 -8.50 11.92
C ALA A 231 7.10 -8.77 11.61
N ARG A 232 7.70 -9.81 12.21
CA ARG A 232 9.11 -10.21 11.95
C ARG A 232 9.34 -10.68 10.51
N TRP A 233 8.29 -11.14 9.84
CA TRP A 233 8.33 -11.62 8.46
C TRP A 233 7.95 -10.52 7.46
N ALA A 234 7.52 -9.35 7.92
CA ALA A 234 7.11 -8.23 7.09
C ALA A 234 8.23 -7.21 6.89
N ASP A 235 8.11 -6.35 5.87
CA ASP A 235 9.04 -5.23 5.68
C ASP A 235 8.83 -4.12 6.71
N THR A 236 7.60 -3.98 7.21
CA THR A 236 7.29 -3.09 8.35
C THR A 236 6.06 -3.55 9.11
N GLY A 237 5.99 -3.20 10.40
CA GLY A 237 4.87 -3.54 11.28
C GLY A 237 4.41 -2.33 12.09
N PHE A 238 3.10 -2.25 12.33
CA PHE A 238 2.50 -1.24 13.20
C PHE A 238 1.50 -1.86 14.18
N THR A 239 1.45 -1.31 15.37
CA THR A 239 0.34 -1.57 16.29
C THR A 239 -0.87 -0.69 15.93
N TRP A 240 -2.07 -1.09 16.38
CA TRP A 240 -3.27 -0.26 16.22
C TRP A 240 -3.11 1.12 16.85
N ALA A 241 -2.45 1.22 18.00
CA ALA A 241 -2.18 2.49 18.66
C ALA A 241 -1.36 3.43 17.75
N GLU A 242 -0.38 2.90 17.02
CA GLU A 242 0.44 3.68 16.10
C GLU A 242 -0.30 4.10 14.84
N VAL A 243 -1.15 3.24 14.30
CA VAL A 243 -2.04 3.59 13.17
C VAL A 243 -3.01 4.70 13.59
N ILE A 244 -3.60 4.60 14.78
CA ILE A 244 -4.55 5.59 15.29
C ILE A 244 -3.86 6.92 15.58
N ALA A 245 -2.66 6.89 16.17
CA ALA A 245 -1.82 8.08 16.36
C ALA A 245 -1.32 8.70 15.03
N GLY A 246 -1.49 7.99 13.91
CA GLY A 246 -1.05 8.44 12.58
C GLY A 246 0.45 8.26 12.34
N LYS A 247 1.16 7.50 13.17
CA LYS A 247 2.59 7.21 13.00
C LYS A 247 2.85 6.44 11.71
N ALA A 248 2.05 5.41 11.43
CA ALA A 248 2.14 4.64 10.19
C ALA A 248 2.05 5.55 8.94
N ARG A 249 1.08 6.48 8.94
CA ARG A 249 0.89 7.45 7.87
C ARG A 249 2.08 8.40 7.69
N LYS A 250 2.69 8.84 8.80
CA LYS A 250 3.84 9.74 8.77
C LYS A 250 5.13 9.04 8.33
N ALA A 251 5.30 7.77 8.70
CA ALA A 251 6.49 6.99 8.40
C ALA A 251 6.49 6.42 6.96
N ALA A 252 5.31 6.19 6.37
CA ALA A 252 5.16 5.57 5.04
C ALA A 252 5.99 6.20 3.91
N PRO A 253 6.08 7.54 3.75
CA PRO A 253 6.88 8.13 2.67
C PRO A 253 8.37 7.80 2.80
N SER A 254 8.92 7.88 4.02
CA SER A 254 10.33 7.55 4.28
C SER A 254 10.61 6.07 4.01
N MET A 255 9.74 5.17 4.47
CA MET A 255 9.95 3.73 4.28
C MET A 255 9.79 3.32 2.81
N SER A 256 8.78 3.85 2.13
CA SER A 256 8.58 3.61 0.70
C SER A 256 9.73 4.18 -0.15
N GLY A 257 10.37 5.27 0.29
CA GLY A 257 11.62 5.77 -0.28
C GLY A 257 12.75 4.76 -0.13
N LYS A 258 13.04 4.32 1.11
CA LYS A 258 14.07 3.31 1.39
C LYS A 258 13.88 2.01 0.61
N TRP A 259 12.63 1.58 0.42
CA TRP A 259 12.31 0.40 -0.38
C TRP A 259 12.68 0.59 -1.84
N ARG A 260 12.37 1.75 -2.43
CA ARG A 260 12.75 2.08 -3.81
C ARG A 260 14.25 2.18 -3.96
N ASP A 261 14.93 2.83 -3.02
CA ASP A 261 16.39 2.98 -3.06
C ASP A 261 17.05 1.61 -3.02
N ARG A 262 16.59 0.72 -2.14
CA ARG A 262 17.05 -0.67 -2.10
C ARG A 262 16.78 -1.41 -3.41
N ASP A 263 15.63 -1.20 -4.05
CA ASP A 263 15.34 -1.82 -5.35
C ASP A 263 16.22 -1.27 -6.47
N VAL A 264 16.57 0.02 -6.43
CA VAL A 264 17.54 0.62 -7.36
C VAL A 264 18.92 0.01 -7.13
N LEU A 265 19.38 -0.06 -5.88
CA LEU A 265 20.68 -0.63 -5.53
C LEU A 265 20.78 -2.10 -5.94
N LYS A 266 19.74 -2.90 -5.67
CA LYS A 266 19.72 -4.32 -6.08
C LYS A 266 19.78 -4.51 -7.60
N ARG A 267 19.22 -3.57 -8.38
CA ARG A 267 19.36 -3.59 -9.86
C ARG A 267 20.75 -3.20 -10.33
N LEU A 268 21.51 -2.49 -9.49
CA LEU A 268 22.88 -2.05 -9.76
C LEU A 268 23.93 -2.99 -9.17
N GLU A 269 23.53 -4.05 -8.43
CA GLU A 269 24.43 -5.10 -7.98
C GLU A 269 24.92 -5.88 -9.21
N TRP A 270 26.16 -5.59 -9.64
CA TRP A 270 26.85 -6.35 -10.68
C TRP A 270 27.17 -7.74 -10.12
N ARG A 271 26.70 -8.80 -10.80
CA ARG A 271 27.21 -10.15 -10.57
C ARG A 271 28.31 -10.40 -11.58
N TYR A 272 29.50 -10.72 -11.09
CA TYR A 272 30.55 -11.29 -11.92
C TYR A 272 30.06 -12.68 -12.34
N GLU A 273 29.57 -12.79 -13.58
CA GLU A 273 29.43 -14.08 -14.24
C GLU A 273 30.86 -14.45 -14.61
N GLY A 274 31.47 -15.37 -13.85
CA GLY A 274 32.73 -15.96 -14.26
C GLY A 274 32.43 -16.73 -15.53
N ASP A 275 33.03 -16.30 -16.64
CA ASP A 275 33.04 -17.08 -17.87
C ASP A 275 33.50 -18.49 -17.47
N GLU A 276 32.61 -19.47 -17.64
CA GLU A 276 33.02 -20.88 -17.60
C GLU A 276 34.10 -20.99 -18.67
N GLU A 277 35.35 -21.20 -18.26
CA GLU A 277 36.46 -21.42 -19.17
C GLU A 277 36.03 -22.55 -20.11
N GLU A 278 35.68 -22.20 -21.35
CA GLU A 278 35.54 -23.17 -22.43
C GLU A 278 36.91 -23.81 -22.56
N ASP A 279 37.08 -25.00 -21.97
CA ASP A 279 38.24 -25.85 -22.19
C ASP A 279 38.34 -26.10 -23.70
N VAL A 280 39.18 -25.29 -24.37
CA VAL A 280 39.51 -25.46 -25.77
C VAL A 280 40.40 -26.70 -25.83
N VAL A 281 39.77 -27.87 -25.99
CA VAL A 281 40.46 -29.13 -26.22
C VAL A 281 41.12 -29.04 -27.60
N PHE A 282 42.40 -28.74 -27.63
CA PHE A 282 43.23 -28.93 -28.81
C PHE A 282 43.42 -30.44 -28.99
N GLU A 283 42.78 -31.04 -30.00
CA GLU A 283 43.19 -32.36 -30.49
C GLU A 283 44.51 -32.19 -31.23
N GLU A 284 45.61 -32.67 -30.64
CA GLU A 284 46.90 -32.78 -31.30
C GLU A 284 47.21 -34.26 -31.52
N ASP A 285 46.95 -34.72 -32.74
CA ASP A 285 47.45 -35.99 -33.26
C ASP A 285 48.99 -35.91 -33.35
N GLY A 286 49.72 -36.74 -32.59
CA GLY A 286 51.17 -36.82 -32.73
C GLY A 286 51.86 -37.77 -31.75
N ASP A 287 52.18 -38.98 -32.23
CA ASP A 287 53.07 -39.96 -31.59
C ASP A 287 54.44 -39.33 -31.21
N GLY A 288 54.90 -39.54 -29.97
CA GLY A 288 56.21 -39.07 -29.53
C GLY A 288 56.63 -39.59 -28.15
N ASP A 289 57.53 -40.57 -28.17
CA ASP A 289 58.26 -41.21 -27.07
C ASP A 289 59.12 -40.23 -26.22
N GLY A 290 59.22 -40.48 -24.91
CA GLY A 290 60.38 -40.07 -24.10
C GLY A 290 60.21 -38.99 -23.02
N SER A 291 60.18 -39.45 -21.76
CA SER A 291 60.84 -38.90 -20.55
C SER A 291 60.64 -37.46 -20.03
N GLU A 292 60.62 -37.39 -18.69
CA GLU A 292 61.08 -36.33 -17.76
C GLU A 292 60.19 -35.14 -17.35
N GLU A 293 59.63 -35.30 -16.15
CA GLU A 293 59.50 -34.33 -15.05
C GLU A 293 60.01 -32.90 -15.31
N LEU A 294 59.10 -31.93 -15.50
CA LEU A 294 59.31 -30.53 -15.12
C LEU A 294 57.99 -29.87 -14.67
N ALA A 295 57.80 -29.85 -13.35
CA ALA A 295 56.83 -29.00 -12.68
C ALA A 295 57.26 -27.52 -12.79
N GLY A 296 56.81 -26.84 -13.84
CA GLY A 296 56.94 -25.39 -13.99
C GLY A 296 55.82 -24.65 -13.25
N SER A 297 56.06 -24.30 -11.98
CA SER A 297 55.18 -23.42 -11.20
C SER A 297 55.15 -22.01 -11.80
N ALA A 298 54.08 -21.70 -12.56
CA ALA A 298 53.79 -20.34 -13.01
C ALA A 298 53.21 -19.52 -11.84
N ASN A 299 54.08 -19.05 -10.95
CA ASN A 299 53.69 -18.11 -9.89
C ASN A 299 53.61 -16.68 -10.47
N GLY A 300 52.60 -16.46 -11.33
CA GLY A 300 52.26 -15.15 -11.88
C GLY A 300 51.62 -14.28 -10.81
N LYS A 301 52.33 -13.24 -10.36
CA LYS A 301 51.83 -12.23 -9.43
C LYS A 301 50.50 -11.64 -9.94
N PRO A 302 49.45 -11.60 -9.11
CA PRO A 302 48.17 -11.06 -9.56
C PRO A 302 48.29 -9.55 -9.81
N TRP A 303 47.70 -9.10 -10.92
CA TRP A 303 47.81 -7.76 -11.49
C TRP A 303 47.41 -6.59 -10.55
N TRP A 304 46.78 -6.86 -9.41
CA TRP A 304 46.44 -5.86 -8.39
C TRP A 304 47.56 -5.57 -7.38
N LYS A 305 48.70 -6.28 -7.46
CA LYS A 305 49.89 -5.95 -6.67
C LYS A 305 50.75 -4.94 -7.43
N LEU A 306 50.57 -3.65 -7.11
CA LEU A 306 51.49 -2.59 -7.50
C LEU A 306 52.86 -2.86 -6.85
N GLU A 307 53.92 -2.79 -7.65
CA GLU A 307 55.30 -2.86 -7.16
C GLU A 307 55.56 -1.60 -6.33
N SER A 308 55.74 -1.80 -5.03
CA SER A 308 56.21 -0.76 -4.14
C SER A 308 57.72 -0.69 -4.31
N ASP A 309 58.19 0.20 -5.18
CA ASP A 309 59.62 0.48 -5.35
C ASP A 309 60.23 0.92 -4.01
N GLY A 310 61.21 0.14 -3.56
CA GLY A 310 61.98 0.40 -2.35
C GLY A 310 63.26 1.17 -2.66
N GLU A 311 63.44 2.26 -1.90
CA GLU A 311 64.70 2.68 -1.28
C GLU A 311 65.84 3.22 -2.17
N ASP A 312 65.88 4.56 -2.26
CA ASP A 312 67.14 5.29 -2.32
C ASP A 312 67.94 5.05 -1.03
N SER A 313 69.09 4.41 -1.15
CA SER A 313 70.15 4.46 -0.14
C SER A 313 71.50 4.46 -0.84
N SER A 314 72.18 5.61 -0.82
CA SER A 314 73.62 5.68 -1.07
C SER A 314 74.30 6.30 0.15
N PRO A 315 75.32 5.64 0.72
CA PRO A 315 76.16 6.21 1.77
C PRO A 315 77.52 6.72 1.25
N CYS A 316 78.11 7.61 2.06
CA CYS A 316 79.53 7.98 2.19
C CYS A 316 80.20 8.88 1.14
N THR A 317 80.42 10.15 1.50
CA THR A 317 81.75 10.71 1.86
C THR A 317 81.60 11.99 2.67
#